data_AF-A0A7G6XS56-F1
#
_entry.id   AF-A0A7G6XS56-F1
#
_cell.length_a   1.000
_cell.length_b   1.000
_cell.length_c   1.000
_cell.angle_alpha   90.00
_cell.angle_beta   90.00
_cell.angle_gamma   90.00
#
_symmetry.space_group_name_H-M   'P 1'
#
loop_
_entity.id
_entity.type
_entity.pdbx_description
1 polymer ?
#
loop_
_entity_poly.entity_id
_entity_poly.type
_entity_poly.pdbx_seq_one_letter_code
_entity_poly.pdbx_strand_id
1 'polypeptide(L)'
;MDRQTNRHRRLLLLAAPLLASAVGLTPAFAAQARPARPGTAPAAAACELLVGGSGKPGGDARYKLHLGGFPANQAVRVDGPKTSFRATVNGKGQLDRQGMRHGAYTVTYKAAGTKRDVRLTCAAAPAVKTGSGKQGVKVSKVEVVVLTPPGTVIDCAKPTTAEFDGKITATGPGKVRFHWTFGTSSKPVSPGSADFAAGTTTQALLHVADVPARPNAATVSVYVTLHLPDQKMSARSGPVTFTCQK
;
A
#
# COMPACT_ATOMS: atom_id res chain seq x y z
N MET A 1 33.05 10.53 -67.25
CA MET A 1 32.24 9.29 -67.18
C MET A 1 30.79 9.74 -67.06
N ASP A 2 30.22 10.19 -68.19
CA ASP A 2 29.18 9.52 -69.00
C ASP A 2 27.79 9.97 -68.51
N ARG A 3 27.07 10.96 -69.09
CA ARG A 3 26.60 11.23 -70.47
C ARG A 3 25.63 10.16 -71.02
N GLN A 4 24.32 10.46 -71.00
CA GLN A 4 23.35 10.28 -72.11
C GLN A 4 21.92 10.53 -71.58
N THR A 5 21.22 11.65 -71.86
CA THR A 5 20.34 11.90 -73.03
C THR A 5 19.77 10.65 -73.70
N ASN A 6 18.44 10.51 -73.82
CA ASN A 6 17.69 10.96 -75.01
C ASN A 6 16.20 10.55 -75.05
N ARG A 7 15.44 11.38 -75.79
CA ARG A 7 14.29 11.08 -76.67
C ARG A 7 13.00 10.50 -76.07
N HIS A 8 11.93 11.29 -75.99
CA HIS A 8 11.05 11.76 -77.09
C HIS A 8 10.10 10.69 -77.65
N ARG A 9 8.80 10.99 -77.54
CA ARG A 9 7.76 11.04 -78.60
C ARG A 9 6.40 10.87 -77.91
N ARG A 10 5.28 11.51 -78.27
CA ARG A 10 4.89 12.58 -79.20
C ARG A 10 3.35 12.66 -79.02
N LEU A 11 2.78 13.88 -79.07
CA LEU A 11 1.52 14.24 -79.76
C LEU A 11 0.20 13.60 -79.25
N LEU A 12 -0.99 14.21 -79.21
CA LEU A 12 -1.59 15.52 -79.52
C LEU A 12 -3.02 15.41 -78.90
N LEU A 13 -3.44 16.42 -78.15
CA LEU A 13 -4.60 17.30 -78.43
C LEU A 13 -6.04 16.81 -78.12
N LEU A 14 -6.75 17.79 -77.54
CA LEU A 14 -8.17 18.14 -77.71
C LEU A 14 -9.23 17.29 -76.99
N ALA A 15 -9.66 17.80 -75.83
CA ALA A 15 -11.05 18.25 -75.64
C ALA A 15 -11.21 18.93 -74.26
N ALA A 16 -11.28 20.26 -74.24
CA ALA A 16 -12.10 21.00 -73.27
C ALA A 16 -13.45 21.25 -73.97
N PRO A 17 -14.62 21.30 -73.30
CA PRO A 17 -14.83 22.23 -72.17
C PRO A 17 -15.84 21.81 -71.08
N LEU A 18 -15.87 22.61 -70.01
CA LEU A 18 -17.03 23.01 -69.18
C LEU A 18 -17.92 21.93 -68.53
N LEU A 19 -17.88 21.83 -67.20
CA LEU A 19 -18.99 22.24 -66.32
C LEU A 19 -18.68 21.97 -64.84
N ALA A 20 -18.76 23.06 -64.06
CA ALA A 20 -19.28 23.20 -62.71
C ALA A 20 -19.33 21.98 -61.75
N SER A 21 -18.64 22.19 -60.62
CA SER A 21 -19.17 22.02 -59.26
C SER A 21 -19.45 20.60 -58.72
N ALA A 22 -18.54 20.19 -57.83
CA ALA A 22 -18.78 19.49 -56.57
C ALA A 22 -19.70 18.25 -56.57
N VAL A 23 -19.11 17.06 -56.57
CA VAL A 23 -19.70 15.88 -55.94
C VAL A 23 -18.60 15.07 -55.25
N GLY A 24 -18.81 14.76 -53.98
CA GLY A 24 -18.11 13.70 -53.25
C GLY A 24 -19.12 12.87 -52.49
N LEU A 25 -19.96 12.14 -53.21
CA LEU A 25 -20.80 11.06 -52.69
C LEU A 25 -20.46 9.77 -53.41
N THR A 26 -20.68 8.66 -52.71
CA THR A 26 -20.81 7.24 -53.14
C THR A 26 -19.66 6.29 -52.70
N PRO A 27 -19.93 4.96 -52.51
CA PRO A 27 -20.51 4.45 -51.26
C PRO A 27 -19.97 3.05 -50.81
N ALA A 28 -20.42 2.65 -49.61
CA ALA A 28 -20.80 1.29 -49.18
C ALA A 28 -19.89 0.09 -49.47
N PHE A 29 -19.32 -0.49 -48.40
CA PHE A 29 -19.39 -1.93 -48.15
C PHE A 29 -19.51 -2.20 -46.64
N ALA A 30 -20.44 -3.09 -46.31
CA ALA A 30 -20.77 -3.53 -44.97
C ALA A 30 -19.64 -4.36 -44.33
N ALA A 31 -19.30 -4.11 -43.06
CA ALA A 31 -18.67 -5.11 -42.20
C ALA A 31 -18.73 -4.70 -40.72
N GLN A 32 -19.61 -5.41 -39.99
CA GLN A 32 -19.39 -5.90 -38.62
C GLN A 32 -18.88 -4.92 -37.56
N ALA A 33 -19.81 -4.49 -36.70
CA ALA A 33 -19.50 -4.05 -35.35
C ALA A 33 -18.81 -5.18 -34.57
N ARG A 34 -17.53 -4.98 -34.21
CA ARG A 34 -16.82 -5.56 -33.05
C ARG A 34 -15.50 -4.81 -32.86
N PRO A 35 -15.01 -4.74 -31.62
CA PRO A 35 -15.13 -3.55 -30.80
C PRO A 35 -13.90 -2.64 -30.91
N ALA A 36 -14.10 -1.36 -30.58
CA ALA A 36 -13.03 -0.44 -30.24
C ALA A 36 -12.09 -1.12 -29.25
N ARG A 37 -10.90 -1.48 -29.74
CA ARG A 37 -9.76 -1.81 -28.89
C ARG A 37 -9.59 -0.58 -28.00
N PRO A 38 -9.58 -0.70 -26.66
CA PRO A 38 -9.27 0.44 -25.81
C PRO A 38 -7.87 0.86 -26.21
N GLY A 39 -7.77 1.96 -26.95
CA GLY A 39 -6.54 2.69 -27.12
C GLY A 39 -6.20 3.20 -25.72
N THR A 40 -5.45 2.39 -24.98
CA THR A 40 -4.78 2.84 -23.77
C THR A 40 -3.98 4.06 -24.20
N ALA A 41 -4.41 5.24 -23.74
CA ALA A 41 -3.63 6.45 -23.83
C ALA A 41 -2.18 6.12 -23.47
N PRO A 42 -1.17 6.68 -24.15
CA PRO A 42 0.21 6.42 -23.79
C PRO A 42 0.35 6.75 -22.31
N ALA A 43 0.61 5.71 -21.50
CA ALA A 43 0.79 5.87 -20.07
C ALA A 43 1.92 6.88 -19.91
N ALA A 44 1.64 8.04 -19.30
CA ALA A 44 2.65 9.05 -19.08
C ALA A 44 3.83 8.41 -18.34
N ALA A 45 5.06 8.77 -18.73
CA ALA A 45 6.26 8.25 -18.08
C ALA A 45 6.17 8.51 -16.56
N ALA A 46 6.19 7.43 -15.79
CA ALA A 46 6.01 7.41 -14.36
C ALA A 46 7.24 6.77 -13.70
N CYS A 47 7.64 7.33 -12.57
CA CYS A 47 8.71 6.80 -11.74
C CYS A 47 8.23 6.74 -10.30
N GLU A 48 8.36 5.58 -9.67
CA GLU A 48 7.92 5.33 -8.30
C GLU A 48 8.97 4.51 -7.53
N LEU A 49 9.21 4.87 -6.27
CA LEU A 49 10.06 4.09 -5.37
C LEU A 49 9.18 3.28 -4.40
N LEU A 50 9.13 1.97 -4.56
CA LEU A 50 8.35 1.02 -3.76
C LEU A 50 9.18 0.36 -2.66
N VAL A 51 8.54 -0.14 -1.59
CA VAL A 51 9.23 -0.91 -0.53
C VAL A 51 9.55 -2.31 -1.04
N GLY A 52 10.83 -2.69 -1.08
CA GLY A 52 11.25 -4.04 -1.49
C GLY A 52 11.17 -5.00 -0.32
N GLY A 53 10.14 -5.86 -0.31
CA GLY A 53 9.99 -6.91 0.68
C GLY A 53 10.95 -8.07 0.41
N SER A 54 12.03 -8.17 1.20
CA SER A 54 12.74 -9.42 1.59
C SER A 54 14.20 -9.12 1.99
N GLY A 55 14.40 -8.25 2.98
CA GLY A 55 15.71 -8.05 3.62
C GLY A 55 15.72 -8.71 4.99
N LYS A 56 16.75 -9.51 5.29
CA LYS A 56 17.02 -10.12 6.59
C LYS A 56 16.93 -9.04 7.70
N PRO A 57 16.37 -9.34 8.90
CA PRO A 57 16.31 -8.38 10.00
C PRO A 57 17.70 -7.83 10.31
N GLY A 58 17.88 -6.51 10.21
CA GLY A 58 19.16 -5.82 10.45
C GLY A 58 19.91 -5.33 9.21
N GLY A 59 19.41 -5.55 7.98
CA GLY A 59 19.92 -4.92 6.77
C GLY A 59 19.15 -3.64 6.41
N ASP A 60 19.84 -2.63 5.85
CA ASP A 60 19.23 -1.42 5.28
C ASP A 60 17.99 -1.80 4.43
N ALA A 61 16.82 -1.22 4.73
CA ALA A 61 15.60 -1.45 3.94
C ALA A 61 15.90 -1.21 2.45
N ARG A 62 15.72 -2.26 1.64
CA ARG A 62 16.02 -2.23 0.21
C ARG A 62 14.74 -1.86 -0.54
N TYR A 63 14.72 -0.69 -1.16
CA TYR A 63 13.61 -0.21 -1.97
C TYR A 63 13.70 -0.80 -3.39
N LYS A 64 12.57 -0.82 -4.09
CA LYS A 64 12.44 -1.18 -5.49
C LYS A 64 12.07 0.08 -6.27
N LEU A 65 12.92 0.52 -7.19
CA LEU A 65 12.56 1.58 -8.14
C LEU A 65 11.79 0.95 -9.31
N HIS A 66 10.58 1.44 -9.56
CA HIS A 66 9.74 1.08 -10.68
C HIS A 66 9.63 2.26 -11.65
N LEU A 67 9.99 2.03 -12.91
CA LEU A 67 9.73 2.92 -14.03
C LEU A 67 8.64 2.29 -14.91
N GLY A 68 7.68 3.08 -15.35
CA GLY A 68 6.63 2.65 -16.27
C GLY A 68 6.24 3.77 -17.23
N GLY A 69 5.60 3.43 -18.35
CA GLY A 69 5.12 4.42 -19.33
C GLY A 69 6.22 5.04 -20.21
N PHE A 70 7.41 4.45 -20.28
CA PHE A 70 8.46 4.90 -21.19
C PHE A 70 8.31 4.25 -22.57
N PRO A 71 8.88 4.84 -23.64
CA PRO A 71 9.03 4.14 -24.92
C PRO A 71 9.84 2.84 -24.75
N ALA A 72 9.50 1.80 -25.51
CA ALA A 72 10.22 0.53 -25.47
C ALA A 72 11.71 0.74 -25.78
N ASN A 73 12.60 0.10 -25.02
CA ASN A 73 14.06 0.21 -25.16
C ASN A 73 14.63 1.63 -25.00
N GLN A 74 13.88 2.54 -24.35
CA GLN A 74 14.36 3.88 -24.02
C GLN A 74 15.52 3.83 -23.03
N ALA A 75 16.63 4.50 -23.38
CA ALA A 75 17.71 4.75 -22.44
C ALA A 75 17.31 5.83 -21.44
N VAL A 76 17.50 5.52 -20.16
CA VAL A 76 17.20 6.39 -19.02
C VAL A 76 18.46 6.53 -18.15
N ARG A 77 18.65 7.72 -17.60
CA ARG A 77 19.63 7.98 -16.55
C ARG A 77 18.87 8.20 -15.25
N VAL A 78 19.21 7.44 -14.22
CA VAL A 78 18.63 7.57 -12.89
C VAL A 78 19.68 8.15 -11.97
N ASP A 79 19.40 9.31 -11.41
CA ASP A 79 20.24 9.98 -10.42
C ASP A 79 19.53 9.96 -9.06
N GLY A 80 20.18 9.38 -8.06
CA GLY A 80 19.69 9.26 -6.69
C GLY A 80 20.72 9.72 -5.66
N PRO A 81 20.40 9.63 -4.35
CA PRO A 81 21.16 10.30 -3.29
C PRO A 81 22.62 9.84 -3.15
N LYS A 82 22.88 8.55 -3.41
CA LYS A 82 24.23 7.94 -3.36
C LYS A 82 24.46 6.94 -4.50
N THR A 83 23.53 6.86 -5.44
CA THR A 83 23.60 5.94 -6.58
C THR A 83 23.09 6.65 -7.82
N SER A 84 23.93 6.70 -8.85
CA SER A 84 23.53 7.12 -10.20
C SER A 84 23.86 5.98 -11.16
N PHE A 85 22.93 5.65 -12.06
CA PHE A 85 23.16 4.63 -13.06
C PHE A 85 22.43 4.94 -14.35
N ARG A 86 22.90 4.34 -15.44
CA ARG A 86 22.21 4.32 -16.72
C ARG A 86 21.57 2.95 -16.89
N ALA A 87 20.34 2.93 -17.39
CA ALA A 87 19.61 1.71 -17.68
C ALA A 87 18.79 1.90 -18.94
N THR A 88 18.36 0.78 -19.51
CA THR A 88 17.43 0.75 -20.64
C THR A 88 16.15 0.10 -20.15
N VAL A 89 15.01 0.75 -20.36
CA VAL A 89 13.71 0.13 -20.04
C VAL A 89 13.45 -1.05 -20.97
N ASN A 90 12.70 -2.04 -20.52
CA ASN A 90 12.41 -3.24 -21.30
C ASN A 90 11.49 -2.92 -22.52
N GLY A 91 11.18 -3.95 -23.32
CA GLY A 91 10.28 -3.84 -24.47
C GLY A 91 8.83 -3.43 -24.13
N LYS A 92 8.47 -3.37 -22.84
CA LYS A 92 7.17 -2.88 -22.34
C LYS A 92 7.26 -1.45 -21.78
N GLY A 93 8.41 -0.78 -21.91
CA GLY A 93 8.58 0.56 -21.36
C GLY A 93 8.74 0.61 -19.84
N GLN A 94 9.19 -0.50 -19.24
CA GLN A 94 9.29 -0.65 -17.78
C GLN A 94 10.71 -0.97 -17.33
N LEU A 95 11.05 -0.55 -16.11
CA LEU A 95 12.30 -0.95 -15.45
C LEU A 95 12.04 -1.15 -13.96
N ASP A 96 12.42 -2.32 -13.46
CA ASP A 96 12.40 -2.64 -12.05
C ASP A 96 13.82 -2.82 -11.53
N ARG A 97 14.22 -1.99 -10.57
CA ARG A 97 15.53 -2.11 -9.92
C ARG A 97 15.38 -2.30 -8.42
N GLN A 98 15.77 -3.47 -7.93
CA GLN A 98 15.83 -3.76 -6.50
C GLN A 98 17.11 -3.21 -5.87
N GLY A 99 17.12 -3.10 -4.54
CA GLY A 99 18.30 -2.72 -3.77
C GLY A 99 18.54 -1.21 -3.70
N MET A 100 17.51 -0.42 -4.00
CA MET A 100 17.58 1.03 -4.01
C MET A 100 17.56 1.55 -2.57
N ARG A 101 18.29 2.64 -2.32
CA ARG A 101 18.25 3.33 -1.02
C ARG A 101 17.03 4.23 -0.97
N HIS A 102 16.59 4.59 0.23
CA HIS A 102 15.57 5.62 0.36
C HIS A 102 16.10 6.98 -0.12
N GLY A 103 15.25 7.76 -0.78
CA GLY A 103 15.50 9.18 -1.07
C GLY A 103 14.89 9.62 -2.40
N ALA A 104 15.16 10.87 -2.77
CA ALA A 104 14.67 11.45 -4.01
C ALA A 104 15.46 10.90 -5.20
N TYR A 105 14.73 10.33 -6.16
CA TYR A 105 15.28 9.89 -7.44
C TYR A 105 14.79 10.80 -8.55
N THR A 106 15.67 11.07 -9.50
CA THR A 106 15.36 11.74 -10.75
C THR A 106 15.66 10.79 -11.90
N VAL A 107 14.75 10.69 -12.86
CA VAL A 107 14.98 10.03 -14.14
C VAL A 107 15.13 11.08 -15.24
N THR A 108 16.20 11.00 -16.00
CA THR A 108 16.46 11.84 -17.16
C THR A 108 16.47 10.98 -18.42
N TYR A 109 15.71 11.37 -19.43
CA TYR A 109 15.62 10.65 -20.70
C TYR A 109 15.42 11.60 -21.87
N LYS A 110 15.79 11.17 -23.07
CA LYS A 110 15.52 11.93 -24.30
C LYS A 110 14.18 11.51 -24.86
N ALA A 111 13.21 12.44 -24.92
CA ALA A 111 11.93 12.15 -25.53
C ALA A 111 12.09 11.95 -27.04
N ALA A 112 11.38 10.97 -27.59
CA ALA A 112 11.44 10.61 -29.00
C ALA A 112 11.19 11.85 -29.89
N GLY A 113 12.05 12.07 -30.88
CA GLY A 113 11.96 13.21 -31.80
C GLY A 113 12.48 14.53 -31.25
N THR A 114 13.01 14.57 -30.02
CA THR A 114 13.56 15.80 -29.41
C THR A 114 15.02 15.65 -28.99
N LYS A 115 15.80 16.73 -29.11
CA LYS A 115 17.18 16.80 -28.56
C LYS A 115 17.21 17.21 -27.08
N ARG A 116 16.04 17.43 -26.46
CA ARG A 116 15.92 17.92 -25.09
C ARG A 116 15.85 16.75 -24.12
N ASP A 117 16.55 16.90 -23.00
CA ASP A 117 16.45 15.98 -21.89
C ASP A 117 15.19 16.31 -21.09
N VAL A 118 14.32 15.30 -20.93
CA VAL A 118 13.14 15.36 -20.07
C VAL A 118 13.54 14.81 -18.70
N ARG A 119 13.24 15.59 -17.67
CA ARG A 119 13.54 15.25 -16.27
C ARG A 119 12.24 14.92 -15.55
N LEU A 120 12.15 13.71 -15.01
CA LEU A 120 11.03 13.21 -14.23
C LEU A 120 11.50 12.98 -12.79
N THR A 121 10.87 13.65 -11.83
CA THR A 121 11.09 13.36 -10.41
C THR A 121 10.26 12.15 -10.03
N CYS A 122 10.87 11.16 -9.41
CA CYS A 122 10.17 9.98 -8.95
C CYS A 122 9.27 10.32 -7.77
N ALA A 123 8.03 9.83 -7.81
CA ALA A 123 7.18 9.79 -6.65
C ALA A 123 7.87 8.89 -5.61
N ALA A 124 8.39 9.51 -4.56
CA ALA A 124 8.91 8.76 -3.43
C ALA A 124 7.71 8.17 -2.68
N ALA A 125 7.69 6.86 -2.45
CA ALA A 125 6.88 6.35 -1.35
C ALA A 125 7.25 7.16 -0.08
N PRO A 126 6.29 7.48 0.78
CA PRO A 126 6.60 8.10 2.06
C PRO A 126 7.72 7.31 2.68
N ALA A 127 8.75 8.00 3.18
CA ALA A 127 9.85 7.33 3.85
C ALA A 127 9.23 6.37 4.86
N VAL A 128 9.34 5.06 4.60
CA VAL A 128 9.31 4.13 5.70
C VAL A 128 10.56 4.54 6.45
N LYS A 129 10.36 5.25 7.55
CA LYS A 129 11.42 5.55 8.49
C LYS A 129 11.86 4.21 9.08
N THR A 130 12.57 3.41 8.28
CA THR A 130 13.46 2.36 8.77
C THR A 130 14.73 3.07 9.22
N GLY A 131 14.55 3.98 10.17
CA GLY A 131 15.62 4.51 10.98
C GLY A 131 15.84 3.51 12.10
N SER A 132 17.00 2.87 12.07
CA SER A 132 17.68 2.28 13.22
C SER A 132 18.03 3.35 14.27
N GLY A 133 17.01 4.08 14.72
CA GLY A 133 17.08 5.16 15.69
C GLY A 133 15.67 5.42 16.21
N LYS A 134 15.27 4.68 17.25
CA LYS A 134 14.13 4.94 18.16
C LYS A 134 13.02 5.88 17.61
N GLN A 135 12.42 5.52 16.48
CA GLN A 135 11.08 5.98 16.12
C GLN A 135 10.21 4.73 15.92
N GLY A 136 10.23 3.88 16.95
CA GLY A 136 9.22 2.86 17.14
C GLY A 136 8.00 3.51 17.79
N VAL A 137 6.83 2.92 17.54
CA VAL A 137 5.60 3.21 18.27
C VAL A 137 5.91 3.43 19.76
N LYS A 138 5.65 4.63 20.25
CA LYS A 138 5.88 5.00 21.65
C LYS A 138 4.54 4.92 22.35
N VAL A 139 4.32 3.85 23.10
CA VAL A 139 3.12 3.72 23.92
C VAL A 139 3.20 4.71 25.08
N SER A 140 2.17 5.54 25.23
CA SER A 140 2.07 6.55 26.28
C SER A 140 1.06 6.16 27.36
N LYS A 141 0.05 5.34 27.02
CA LYS A 141 -1.00 4.94 27.95
C LYS A 141 -1.56 3.58 27.57
N VAL A 142 -1.87 2.77 28.57
CA VAL A 142 -2.63 1.52 28.43
C VAL A 142 -3.73 1.53 29.47
N GLU A 143 -4.95 1.23 29.05
CA GLU A 143 -6.13 1.19 29.92
C GLU A 143 -6.95 -0.05 29.60
N VAL A 144 -7.68 -0.55 30.59
CA VAL A 144 -8.70 -1.58 30.39
C VAL A 144 -9.99 -1.14 31.04
N VAL A 145 -11.03 -1.01 30.24
CA VAL A 145 -12.38 -0.64 30.68
C VAL A 145 -13.24 -1.89 30.71
N VAL A 146 -14.03 -2.04 31.77
CA VAL A 146 -15.05 -3.09 31.85
C VAL A 146 -16.24 -2.65 31.00
N LEU A 147 -16.66 -3.48 30.05
CA LEU A 147 -17.86 -3.25 29.25
C LEU A 147 -19.08 -3.99 29.81
N THR A 148 -18.84 -5.06 30.59
CA THR A 148 -19.92 -5.81 31.24
C THR A 148 -20.69 -4.92 32.21
N PRO A 149 -22.03 -4.87 32.13
CA PRO A 149 -22.83 -4.04 33.03
C PRO A 149 -22.63 -4.42 34.51
N PRO A 150 -22.51 -3.42 35.41
CA PRO A 150 -22.47 -3.70 36.84
C PRO A 150 -23.79 -4.28 37.33
N GLY A 151 -23.74 -5.17 38.33
CA GLY A 151 -24.94 -5.80 38.90
C GLY A 151 -25.57 -6.89 38.02
N THR A 152 -24.85 -7.38 37.00
CA THR A 152 -25.31 -8.47 36.16
C THR A 152 -25.55 -9.74 37.00
N VAL A 153 -26.75 -10.31 36.87
CA VAL A 153 -27.17 -11.53 37.55
C VAL A 153 -27.08 -12.70 36.58
N ILE A 154 -26.37 -13.78 36.94
CA ILE A 154 -26.11 -14.93 36.07
C ILE A 154 -26.47 -16.25 36.75
N ASP A 155 -26.70 -17.29 35.96
CA ASP A 155 -26.70 -18.68 36.43
C ASP A 155 -25.24 -19.14 36.62
N CYS A 156 -24.75 -19.12 37.86
CA CYS A 156 -23.37 -19.48 38.18
C CYS A 156 -23.08 -20.98 38.02
N ALA A 157 -24.08 -21.83 37.79
CA ALA A 157 -23.85 -23.23 37.43
C ALA A 157 -23.42 -23.38 35.96
N LYS A 158 -23.53 -22.32 35.14
CA LYS A 158 -23.13 -22.30 33.74
C LYS A 158 -21.98 -21.34 33.49
N PRO A 159 -21.11 -21.62 32.49
CA PRO A 159 -20.14 -20.64 32.02
C PRO A 159 -20.84 -19.38 31.52
N THR A 160 -20.22 -18.23 31.75
CA THR A 160 -20.67 -16.94 31.21
C THR A 160 -19.49 -16.19 30.61
N THR A 161 -19.73 -15.02 30.03
CA THR A 161 -18.69 -14.16 29.48
C THR A 161 -18.64 -12.80 30.19
N ALA A 162 -17.45 -12.23 30.24
CA ALA A 162 -17.21 -10.86 30.65
C ALA A 162 -16.48 -10.11 29.53
N GLU A 163 -16.99 -8.96 29.12
CA GLU A 163 -16.42 -8.12 28.08
C GLU A 163 -15.59 -6.96 28.65
N PHE A 164 -14.46 -6.71 28.00
CA PHE A 164 -13.48 -5.69 28.34
C PHE A 164 -12.98 -4.98 27.08
N ASP A 165 -12.71 -3.68 27.18
CA ASP A 165 -12.06 -2.89 26.12
C ASP A 165 -10.67 -2.45 26.57
N GLY A 166 -9.65 -2.94 25.89
CA GLY A 166 -8.26 -2.52 26.08
C GLY A 166 -7.93 -1.34 25.18
N LYS A 167 -7.52 -0.22 25.76
CA LYS A 167 -7.10 0.96 24.99
C LYS A 167 -5.60 1.13 25.07
N ILE A 168 -4.94 1.10 23.93
CA ILE A 168 -3.52 1.44 23.79
C ILE A 168 -3.42 2.79 23.12
N THR A 169 -2.84 3.77 23.83
CA THR A 169 -2.51 5.08 23.26
C THR A 169 -1.03 5.13 22.95
N ALA A 170 -0.68 5.49 21.72
CA ALA A 170 0.70 5.57 21.28
C ALA A 170 0.92 6.70 20.28
N THR A 171 2.19 7.06 20.09
CA THR A 171 2.59 7.99 19.03
C THR A 171 3.61 7.34 18.10
N GLY A 172 3.54 7.74 16.83
CA GLY A 172 4.41 7.22 15.79
C GLY A 172 3.96 5.86 15.25
N PRO A 173 4.36 5.54 14.01
CA PRO A 173 3.94 4.31 13.37
C PRO A 173 4.67 3.09 13.96
N GLY A 174 3.98 1.95 14.02
CA GLY A 174 4.58 0.68 14.41
C GLY A 174 3.56 -0.34 14.89
N LYS A 175 4.06 -1.54 15.20
CA LYS A 175 3.25 -2.65 15.70
C LYS A 175 3.51 -2.87 17.18
N VAL A 176 2.45 -2.93 17.99
CA VAL A 176 2.49 -3.23 19.42
C VAL A 176 1.95 -4.63 19.65
N ARG A 177 2.78 -5.56 20.13
CA ARG A 177 2.31 -6.87 20.56
C ARG A 177 1.64 -6.78 21.92
N PHE A 178 0.58 -7.56 22.09
CA PHE A 178 -0.12 -7.66 23.36
C PHE A 178 -0.58 -9.08 23.65
N HIS A 179 -0.87 -9.35 24.91
CA HIS A 179 -1.62 -10.53 25.35
C HIS A 179 -2.43 -10.16 26.59
N TRP A 180 -3.41 -10.99 26.92
CA TRP A 180 -4.25 -10.83 28.09
C TRP A 180 -3.93 -11.91 29.11
N THR A 181 -4.25 -11.66 30.38
CA THR A 181 -4.32 -12.70 31.41
C THR A 181 -5.64 -12.57 32.16
N PHE A 182 -6.21 -13.69 32.57
CA PHE A 182 -7.50 -13.76 33.24
C PHE A 182 -7.36 -14.09 34.73
N GLY A 183 -7.95 -13.27 35.59
CA GLY A 183 -7.87 -13.41 37.04
C GLY A 183 -6.42 -13.44 37.54
N THR A 184 -6.11 -14.41 38.40
CA THR A 184 -4.76 -14.62 38.96
C THR A 184 -3.87 -15.50 38.08
N SER A 185 -4.38 -16.01 36.95
CA SER A 185 -3.61 -16.85 36.04
C SER A 185 -2.48 -16.04 35.39
N SER A 186 -1.28 -16.61 35.35
CA SER A 186 -0.16 -16.08 34.57
C SER A 186 -0.16 -16.56 33.11
N LYS A 187 -1.08 -17.45 32.74
CA LYS A 187 -1.16 -17.99 31.37
C LYS A 187 -1.66 -16.91 30.40
N PRO A 188 -0.88 -16.57 29.36
CA PRO A 188 -1.33 -15.66 28.32
C PRO A 188 -2.55 -16.22 27.58
N VAL A 189 -3.53 -15.35 27.33
CA VAL A 189 -4.69 -15.62 26.48
C VAL A 189 -4.79 -14.54 25.41
N SER A 190 -5.43 -14.89 24.28
CA SER A 190 -5.70 -13.97 23.16
C SER A 190 -4.49 -13.11 22.75
N PRO A 191 -3.32 -13.70 22.42
CA PRO A 191 -2.17 -12.94 21.95
C PRO A 191 -2.51 -12.26 20.61
N GLY A 192 -2.04 -11.03 20.43
CA GLY A 192 -2.34 -10.25 19.24
C GLY A 192 -1.34 -9.11 19.00
N SER A 193 -1.64 -8.32 17.98
CA SER A 193 -0.87 -7.12 17.65
C SER A 193 -1.76 -5.97 17.21
N ALA A 194 -1.49 -4.77 17.71
CA ALA A 194 -2.14 -3.53 17.30
C ALA A 194 -1.21 -2.74 16.39
N ASP A 195 -1.69 -2.38 15.20
CA ASP A 195 -0.95 -1.58 14.23
C ASP A 195 -1.30 -0.10 14.36
N PHE A 196 -0.28 0.74 14.59
CA PHE A 196 -0.40 2.19 14.61
C PHE A 196 0.10 2.72 13.27
N ALA A 197 -0.82 3.22 12.46
CA ALA A 197 -0.49 3.96 11.25
C ALA A 197 -0.13 5.42 11.60
N ALA A 198 0.42 6.16 10.63
CA ALA A 198 0.64 7.58 10.80
C ALA A 198 -0.70 8.30 11.08
N GLY A 199 -0.79 9.01 12.21
CA GLY A 199 -2.01 9.69 12.64
C GLY A 199 -2.94 8.87 13.54
N THR A 200 -2.72 7.55 13.66
CA THR A 200 -3.43 6.74 14.66
C THR A 200 -2.81 6.95 16.03
N THR A 201 -3.60 7.44 16.99
CA THR A 201 -3.14 7.69 18.37
C THR A 201 -3.65 6.67 19.37
N THR A 202 -4.78 6.02 19.08
CA THR A 202 -5.41 5.05 19.98
C THR A 202 -5.91 3.84 19.21
N GLN A 203 -5.69 2.65 19.77
CA GLN A 203 -6.26 1.38 19.32
C GLN A 203 -7.10 0.78 20.43
N ALA A 204 -8.31 0.33 20.09
CA ALA A 204 -9.22 -0.37 20.98
C ALA A 204 -9.13 -1.88 20.74
N LEU A 205 -9.15 -2.67 21.80
CA LEU A 205 -8.91 -4.10 21.82
C LEU A 205 -10.02 -4.77 22.63
N LEU A 206 -11.10 -5.15 21.96
CA LEU A 206 -12.16 -5.91 22.59
C LEU A 206 -11.62 -7.29 23.01
N HIS A 207 -11.83 -7.63 24.28
CA HIS A 207 -11.56 -8.94 24.82
C HIS A 207 -12.80 -9.47 25.54
N VAL A 208 -13.24 -10.66 25.12
CA VAL A 208 -14.30 -11.43 25.76
C VAL A 208 -13.63 -12.55 26.54
N ALA A 209 -13.82 -12.55 27.85
CA ALA A 209 -13.24 -13.55 28.74
C ALA A 209 -14.29 -14.54 29.20
N ASP A 210 -13.98 -15.83 29.08
CA ASP A 210 -14.83 -16.90 29.60
C ASP A 210 -14.69 -16.99 31.12
N VAL A 211 -15.82 -16.83 31.81
CA VAL A 211 -15.94 -16.99 33.25
C VAL A 211 -16.43 -18.42 33.51
N PRO A 212 -15.60 -19.28 34.12
CA PRO A 212 -15.98 -20.66 34.37
C PRO A 212 -17.14 -20.73 35.37
N ALA A 213 -17.97 -21.76 35.23
CA ALA A 213 -19.04 -22.06 36.17
C ALA A 213 -18.48 -22.21 37.59
N ARG A 214 -19.19 -21.62 38.55
CA ARG A 214 -18.92 -21.73 39.98
C ARG A 214 -20.23 -22.11 40.69
N PRO A 215 -20.63 -23.39 40.63
CA PRO A 215 -21.84 -23.83 41.31
C PRO A 215 -21.74 -23.49 42.80
N ASN A 216 -22.88 -23.12 43.41
CA ASN A 216 -23.02 -22.76 44.82
C ASN A 216 -22.30 -21.47 45.26
N ALA A 217 -21.73 -20.68 44.34
CA ALA A 217 -21.25 -19.34 44.66
C ALA A 217 -22.44 -18.37 44.83
N ALA A 218 -22.34 -17.43 45.78
CA ALA A 218 -23.28 -16.30 45.86
C ALA A 218 -22.90 -15.17 44.89
N THR A 219 -21.60 -15.01 44.65
CA THR A 219 -21.03 -14.00 43.75
C THR A 219 -19.79 -14.56 43.06
N VAL A 220 -19.55 -14.14 41.82
CA VAL A 220 -18.34 -14.45 41.06
C VAL A 220 -17.69 -13.14 40.63
N SER A 221 -16.44 -12.91 41.02
CA SER A 221 -15.68 -11.73 40.62
C SER A 221 -14.48 -12.10 39.77
N VAL A 222 -14.29 -11.40 38.65
CA VAL A 222 -13.20 -11.62 37.69
C VAL A 222 -12.60 -10.31 37.24
N TYR A 223 -11.38 -10.34 36.74
CA TYR A 223 -10.73 -9.20 36.11
C TYR A 223 -9.76 -9.70 35.05
N VAL A 224 -9.33 -8.81 34.16
CA VAL A 224 -8.29 -9.11 33.17
C VAL A 224 -7.14 -8.14 33.31
N THR A 225 -5.97 -8.54 32.82
CA THR A 225 -4.82 -7.66 32.67
C THR A 225 -4.34 -7.71 31.23
N LEU A 226 -4.23 -6.55 30.60
CA LEU A 226 -3.62 -6.37 29.29
C LEU A 226 -2.12 -6.14 29.46
N HIS A 227 -1.30 -6.90 28.76
CA HIS A 227 0.16 -6.83 28.83
C HIS A 227 0.75 -6.47 27.48
N LEU A 228 1.67 -5.51 27.48
CA LEU A 228 2.47 -5.09 26.33
C LEU A 228 3.94 -5.45 26.62
N PRO A 229 4.36 -6.69 26.34
CA PRO A 229 5.66 -7.21 26.78
C PRO A 229 6.84 -6.39 26.26
N ASP A 230 6.76 -5.95 25.00
CA ASP A 230 7.82 -5.16 24.35
C ASP A 230 7.96 -3.75 24.95
N GLN A 231 6.90 -3.25 25.59
CA GLN A 231 6.85 -1.92 26.21
C GLN A 231 7.03 -1.98 27.73
N LYS A 232 7.06 -3.19 28.32
CA LYS A 232 7.07 -3.41 29.78
C LYS A 232 5.93 -2.66 30.49
N MET A 233 4.77 -2.58 29.84
CA MET A 233 3.58 -1.94 30.38
C MET A 233 2.46 -2.97 30.53
N SER A 234 1.63 -2.77 31.54
CA SER A 234 0.40 -3.53 31.72
C SER A 234 -0.68 -2.65 32.34
N ALA A 235 -1.94 -3.01 32.08
CA ALA A 235 -3.09 -2.36 32.68
C ALA A 235 -4.08 -3.44 33.12
N ARG A 236 -4.54 -3.33 34.37
CA ARG A 236 -5.53 -4.23 34.95
C ARG A 236 -6.89 -3.55 34.93
N SER A 237 -7.94 -4.30 34.59
CA SER A 237 -9.32 -3.81 34.69
C SER A 237 -9.75 -3.68 36.16
N GLY A 238 -10.82 -2.91 36.39
CA GLY A 238 -11.64 -3.12 37.58
C GLY A 238 -12.22 -4.54 37.61
N PRO A 239 -12.60 -5.05 38.79
CA PRO A 239 -13.28 -6.33 38.89
C PRO A 239 -14.70 -6.23 38.34
N VAL A 240 -15.10 -7.22 37.55
CA VAL A 240 -16.49 -7.50 37.19
C VAL A 240 -17.04 -8.43 38.24
N THR A 241 -18.12 -8.04 38.92
CA THR A 241 -18.78 -8.88 39.91
C THR A 241 -20.17 -9.26 39.42
N PHE A 242 -20.39 -10.56 39.31
CA PHE A 242 -21.66 -11.16 39.00
C PHE A 242 -22.34 -11.63 40.27
N THR A 243 -23.65 -11.41 40.36
CA THR A 243 -24.50 -12.01 41.39
C THR A 243 -25.07 -13.30 40.85
N CYS A 244 -25.02 -14.38 41.64
CA CYS A 244 -25.57 -15.66 41.23
C CYS A 244 -27.08 -15.70 41.49
N GLN A 245 -27.84 -16.17 40.49
CA GLN A 245 -29.23 -16.57 40.71
C GLN A 245 -29.25 -17.69 41.76
N LYS A 246 -30.20 -17.60 42.69
CA LYS A 246 -30.45 -18.67 43.66
C LYS A 246 -31.28 -19.77 43.02
#